data_AF-A0A316WHS2-F1
#
_entry.id   AF-A0A316WHS2-F1
#
_cell.length_a   1.000
_cell.length_b   1.000
_cell.length_c   1.000
_cell.angle_alpha   90.00
_cell.angle_beta   90.00
_cell.angle_gamma   90.00
#
_symmetry.space_group_name_H-M   'P 1'
#
loop_
_entity.id
_entity.type
_entity.pdbx_description
1 polymer ?
#
loop_
_entity_poly.entity_id
_entity_poly.type
_entity_poly.pdbx_seq_one_letter_code
_entity_poly.pdbx_strand_id
1 'polypeptide(L)'
;MKKIVKFDDSKIIRDSLQYNCKPGGNNSILGNALLKEQKSFCAYSEEFIDITSDSNDIEHFNPDLKCTPQDSYKNWFKTKNKVNFKKRLKELEFNKKGISFNDVLHPCENDFEDRLQYIKGEYRFKENTDDTKLSNLINLLDLNLPEKIERRKLYINRKKREIENFGLSKEDFFKMLISDDVSGIKYLRSIQEEFNLNIWEMIPETN
;
A
#
# COMPACT_ATOMS: atom_id res chain seq x y z
N MET A 1 -5.61 -0.59 2.33
CA MET A 1 -4.74 -1.05 1.26
C MET A 1 -5.60 -1.66 0.19
N LYS A 2 -5.40 -1.21 -1.04
CA LYS A 2 -5.78 -1.89 -2.27
C LYS A 2 -4.75 -2.94 -2.64
N LYS A 3 -5.09 -3.81 -3.60
CA LYS A 3 -4.17 -4.70 -4.29
C LYS A 3 -3.03 -3.89 -4.91
N ILE A 4 -1.82 -4.40 -4.81
CA ILE A 4 -0.66 -3.82 -5.48
C ILE A 4 -0.51 -4.52 -6.82
N VAL A 5 -0.56 -3.74 -7.90
CA VAL A 5 -0.41 -4.25 -9.26
C VAL A 5 1.07 -4.29 -9.59
N LYS A 6 1.51 -5.42 -10.13
CA LYS A 6 2.86 -5.64 -10.66
C LYS A 6 2.70 -5.89 -12.15
N PHE A 7 3.31 -5.05 -12.97
CA PHE A 7 3.12 -5.10 -14.42
C PHE A 7 4.14 -6.03 -15.07
N ASP A 8 3.69 -6.90 -15.98
CA ASP A 8 4.58 -7.83 -16.69
C ASP A 8 5.54 -7.11 -17.64
N ASP A 9 5.14 -5.94 -18.13
CA ASP A 9 5.97 -5.04 -18.92
C ASP A 9 6.70 -4.00 -18.06
N SER A 10 6.73 -4.12 -16.73
CA SER A 10 7.42 -3.20 -15.82
C SER A 10 8.84 -2.89 -16.29
N LYS A 11 9.28 -1.63 -16.12
CA LYS A 11 10.68 -1.24 -16.34
C LYS A 11 11.65 -2.08 -15.51
N ILE A 12 11.25 -2.51 -14.31
CA ILE A 12 12.07 -3.36 -13.43
C ILE A 12 12.36 -4.71 -14.10
N ILE A 13 11.37 -5.27 -14.78
CA ILE A 13 11.52 -6.52 -15.53
C ILE A 13 12.32 -6.28 -16.81
N ARG A 14 11.92 -5.30 -17.63
CA ARG A 14 12.58 -5.01 -18.93
C ARG A 14 14.06 -4.69 -18.78
N ASP A 15 14.41 -3.88 -17.79
CA ASP A 15 15.79 -3.47 -17.53
C ASP A 15 16.53 -4.45 -16.61
N SER A 16 15.87 -5.55 -16.21
CA SER A 16 16.43 -6.58 -15.31
C SER A 16 17.01 -5.97 -14.02
N LEU A 17 16.32 -4.99 -13.43
CA LEU A 17 16.77 -4.34 -12.20
C LEU A 17 16.74 -5.34 -11.05
N GLN A 18 17.80 -5.32 -10.23
CA GLN A 18 17.98 -6.22 -9.10
C GLN A 18 18.21 -5.44 -7.82
N TYR A 19 17.73 -5.98 -6.70
CA TYR A 19 18.06 -5.44 -5.39
C TYR A 19 19.54 -5.73 -5.08
N ASN A 20 20.31 -4.66 -4.84
CA ASN A 20 21.71 -4.75 -4.47
C ASN A 20 21.86 -5.07 -2.97
N CYS A 21 22.23 -6.31 -2.70
CA CYS A 21 22.42 -6.86 -1.35
C CYS A 21 23.75 -6.51 -0.68
N LYS A 22 24.68 -5.87 -1.39
CA LYS A 22 25.98 -5.52 -0.82
C LYS A 22 25.79 -4.45 0.27
N PRO A 23 26.56 -4.48 1.36
CA PRO A 23 26.60 -3.38 2.31
C PRO A 23 26.88 -2.05 1.59
N GLY A 24 26.07 -1.03 1.82
CA GLY A 24 26.15 0.25 1.08
C GLY A 24 25.69 0.19 -0.38
N GLY A 25 25.02 -0.88 -0.79
CA GLY A 25 24.50 -1.06 -2.14
C GLY A 25 23.50 0.03 -2.52
N ASN A 26 23.75 0.70 -3.65
CA ASN A 26 22.84 1.71 -4.17
C ASN A 26 21.65 1.04 -4.87
N ASN A 27 20.45 1.29 -4.35
CA ASN A 27 19.19 0.78 -4.88
C ASN A 27 18.28 1.91 -5.43
N SER A 28 18.83 3.10 -5.70
CA SER A 28 18.02 4.27 -6.09
C SER A 28 17.26 4.07 -7.39
N ILE A 29 17.85 3.42 -8.39
CA ILE A 29 17.19 3.17 -9.69
C ILE A 29 15.97 2.26 -9.51
N LEU A 30 16.12 1.14 -8.80
CA LEU A 30 15.02 0.25 -8.46
C LEU A 30 13.97 0.96 -7.60
N GLY A 31 14.41 1.74 -6.61
CA GLY A 31 13.53 2.47 -5.72
C GLY A 31 12.67 3.50 -6.45
N ASN A 32 13.26 4.24 -7.39
CA ASN A 32 12.56 5.22 -8.22
C ASN A 32 11.57 4.55 -9.17
N ALA A 33 11.95 3.40 -9.77
CA ALA A 33 11.04 2.64 -10.62
C ALA A 33 9.81 2.14 -9.84
N LEU A 34 10.02 1.60 -8.63
CA LEU A 34 8.91 1.18 -7.75
C LEU A 34 8.06 2.37 -7.29
N LEU A 35 8.66 3.52 -6.96
CA LEU A 35 7.91 4.73 -6.58
C LEU A 35 7.00 5.20 -7.72
N LYS A 36 7.52 5.18 -8.95
CA LYS A 36 6.75 5.55 -10.15
C LYS A 36 5.53 4.67 -10.35
N GLU A 37 5.72 3.35 -10.33
CA GLU A 37 4.61 2.39 -10.46
C GLU A 37 3.60 2.49 -9.32
N GLN A 38 4.07 2.83 -8.12
CA GLN A 38 3.22 3.06 -6.96
C GLN A 38 2.64 4.49 -6.89
N LYS A 39 2.85 5.33 -7.90
CA LYS A 39 2.41 6.75 -7.94
C LYS A 39 2.80 7.53 -6.69
N SER A 40 3.98 7.21 -6.14
CA SER A 40 4.49 7.71 -4.87
C SER A 40 3.63 7.41 -3.63
N PHE A 41 2.72 6.43 -3.68
CA PHE A 41 2.00 5.98 -2.48
C PHE A 41 2.74 4.84 -1.78
N CYS A 42 2.76 4.90 -0.46
CA CYS A 42 3.24 3.80 0.38
C CYS A 42 2.34 2.57 0.17
N ALA A 43 2.96 1.46 -0.23
CA ALA A 43 2.28 0.20 -0.53
C ALA A 43 1.31 -0.28 0.56
N TYR A 44 1.66 -0.08 1.84
CA TYR A 44 0.91 -0.65 2.97
C TYR A 44 0.01 0.35 3.69
N SER A 45 0.36 1.65 3.69
CA SER A 45 -0.44 2.68 4.37
C SER A 45 -1.34 3.49 3.45
N GLU A 46 -1.11 3.45 2.13
CA GLU A 46 -1.79 4.30 1.14
C GLU A 46 -1.70 5.80 1.46
N GLU A 47 -0.62 6.19 2.13
CA GLU A 47 -0.26 7.59 2.34
C GLU A 47 0.81 7.95 1.32
N PHE A 48 0.70 9.15 0.75
CA PHE A 48 1.69 9.70 -0.17
C PHE A 48 3.07 9.76 0.49
N ILE A 49 4.10 9.38 -0.26
CA ILE A 49 5.52 9.47 0.09
C ILE A 49 6.06 10.72 -0.60
N ASP A 50 6.29 11.76 0.18
CA ASP A 50 7.06 12.90 -0.28
C ASP A 50 8.55 12.51 -0.28
N ILE A 51 9.13 12.41 -1.48
CA ILE A 51 10.51 11.98 -1.66
C ILE A 51 11.54 12.90 -0.99
N THR A 52 11.16 14.14 -0.67
CA THR A 52 12.03 15.14 -0.04
C THR A 52 11.95 15.11 1.49
N SER A 53 10.79 14.77 2.05
CA SER A 53 10.51 14.91 3.49
C SER A 53 10.23 13.59 4.21
N ASP A 54 9.80 12.53 3.49
CA ASP A 54 9.54 11.22 4.06
C ASP A 54 10.71 10.26 3.88
N SER A 55 11.19 9.68 4.98
CA SER A 55 12.07 8.51 4.91
C SER A 55 11.31 7.29 4.37
N ASN A 56 11.84 6.68 3.31
CA ASN A 56 11.21 5.57 2.61
C ASN A 56 12.24 4.54 2.10
N ASP A 57 11.88 3.26 2.13
CA ASP A 57 12.76 2.13 1.82
C ASP A 57 12.16 1.24 0.73
N ILE A 58 13.01 0.41 0.11
CA ILE A 58 12.53 -0.78 -0.61
C ILE A 58 12.34 -1.88 0.42
N GLU A 59 11.10 -2.26 0.61
CA GLU A 59 10.66 -3.28 1.54
C GLU A 59 10.46 -4.61 0.81
N HIS A 60 10.74 -5.71 1.51
CA HIS A 60 10.55 -7.07 1.01
C HIS A 60 9.34 -7.64 1.73
N PHE A 61 8.25 -7.94 0.99
CA PHE A 61 7.05 -8.47 1.62
C PHE A 61 7.38 -9.74 2.40
N ASN A 62 8.03 -10.71 1.76
CA ASN A 62 8.66 -11.84 2.44
C ASN A 62 10.17 -11.57 2.64
N PRO A 63 10.62 -11.26 3.87
CA PRO A 63 12.02 -11.00 4.17
C PRO A 63 12.91 -12.26 4.05
N ASP A 64 12.35 -13.47 4.12
CA ASP A 64 13.13 -14.72 4.00
C ASP A 64 13.64 -14.94 2.57
N LEU A 65 12.99 -14.31 1.59
CA LEU A 65 13.45 -14.33 0.20
C LEU A 65 14.54 -13.29 -0.07
N LYS A 66 14.78 -12.34 0.84
CA LYS A 66 15.72 -11.25 0.61
C LYS A 66 17.11 -11.78 0.25
N CYS A 67 17.66 -11.30 -0.86
CA CYS A 67 18.99 -11.70 -1.35
C CYS A 67 19.14 -13.17 -1.73
N THR A 68 18.02 -13.89 -1.90
CA THR A 68 17.99 -15.24 -2.47
C THR A 68 17.70 -15.16 -3.98
N PRO A 69 17.93 -16.23 -4.76
CA PRO A 69 17.49 -16.29 -6.16
C PRO A 69 15.98 -16.11 -6.37
N GLN A 70 15.17 -16.26 -5.31
CA GLN A 70 13.73 -16.07 -5.31
C GLN A 70 13.33 -14.62 -5.00
N ASP A 71 14.28 -13.77 -4.61
CA ASP A 71 14.04 -12.34 -4.42
C ASP A 71 13.76 -11.67 -5.76
N SER A 72 12.56 -11.13 -5.93
CA SER A 72 12.14 -10.64 -7.24
C SER A 72 11.22 -9.43 -7.13
N TYR A 73 10.90 -8.83 -8.27
CA TYR A 73 10.00 -7.69 -8.40
C TYR A 73 8.67 -7.85 -7.65
N LYS A 74 8.12 -9.07 -7.58
CA LYS A 74 6.88 -9.35 -6.84
C LYS A 74 7.04 -9.19 -5.33
N ASN A 75 8.26 -9.33 -4.80
CA ASN A 75 8.59 -9.20 -3.40
C ASN A 75 8.93 -7.76 -2.97
N TRP A 76 9.25 -6.86 -3.90
CA TRP A 76 9.75 -5.51 -3.59
C TRP A 76 8.68 -4.43 -3.60
N PHE A 77 8.63 -3.60 -2.57
CA PHE A 77 7.65 -2.51 -2.44
C PHE A 77 8.27 -1.24 -1.91
N LYS A 78 7.77 -0.07 -2.33
CA LYS A 78 8.12 1.20 -1.69
C LYS A 78 7.20 1.48 -0.51
N THR A 79 7.80 1.66 0.66
CA THR A 79 7.08 1.92 1.91
C THR A 79 7.75 3.03 2.69
N LYS A 80 6.98 3.74 3.52
CA LYS A 80 7.56 4.65 4.52
C LYS A 80 8.29 3.84 5.60
N ASN A 81 9.43 4.34 6.09
CA ASN A 81 10.28 3.62 7.04
C ASN A 81 9.53 3.25 8.33
N LYS A 82 8.65 4.15 8.82
CA LYS A 82 7.80 3.88 10.00
C LYS A 82 6.86 2.69 9.78
N VAL A 83 6.37 2.49 8.57
CA VAL A 83 5.46 1.39 8.23
C VAL A 83 6.25 0.09 8.10
N ASN A 84 7.39 0.13 7.43
CA ASN A 84 8.34 -0.99 7.34
C ASN A 84 8.79 -1.47 8.73
N PHE A 85 9.20 -0.53 9.60
CA PHE A 85 9.61 -0.85 10.96
C PHE A 85 8.52 -1.55 11.78
N LYS A 86 7.27 -1.07 11.69
CA LYS A 86 6.13 -1.71 12.37
C LYS A 86 5.86 -3.12 11.84
N LYS A 87 5.90 -3.33 10.53
CA LYS A 87 5.79 -4.67 9.93
C LYS A 87 6.89 -5.60 10.48
N ARG A 88 8.14 -5.12 10.58
CA ARG A 88 9.24 -5.90 11.15
C ARG A 88 9.02 -6.31 12.60
N LEU A 89 8.38 -5.47 13.42
CA LEU A 89 8.01 -5.87 14.77
C LEU A 89 6.96 -7.00 14.75
N LYS A 90 5.99 -6.94 13.84
CA LYS A 90 4.99 -8.01 13.64
C LYS A 90 5.58 -9.31 13.09
N GLU A 91 6.57 -9.22 12.22
CA GLU A 91 7.34 -10.39 11.75
C GLU A 91 7.95 -11.17 12.92
N LEU A 92 8.56 -10.46 13.88
CA LEU A 92 9.13 -11.10 15.07
C LEU A 92 8.07 -11.79 15.92
N GLU A 93 6.85 -11.23 16.01
CA GLU A 93 5.72 -11.87 16.67
C GLU A 93 5.21 -13.10 15.92
N PHE A 94 5.14 -13.03 14.59
CA PHE A 94 4.71 -14.13 13.72
C PHE A 94 5.67 -15.31 13.81
N ASN A 95 6.98 -15.03 13.77
CA ASN A 95 8.02 -16.05 13.93
C ASN A 95 7.90 -16.79 15.26
N LYS A 96 7.61 -16.08 16.37
CA LYS A 96 7.38 -16.70 17.68
C LYS A 96 6.13 -17.59 17.72
N LYS A 97 5.15 -17.31 16.87
CA LYS A 97 3.89 -18.07 16.73
C LYS A 97 3.96 -19.17 15.67
N GLY A 98 5.09 -19.30 14.97
CA GLY A 98 5.26 -20.26 13.87
C GLY A 98 4.45 -19.92 12.62
N ILE A 99 4.04 -18.66 12.42
CA ILE A 99 3.31 -18.23 11.24
C ILE A 99 4.31 -17.89 10.13
N SER A 100 4.23 -18.58 9.00
CA SER A 100 5.09 -18.32 7.83
C SER A 100 4.50 -17.23 6.94
N PHE A 101 5.32 -16.58 6.12
CA PHE A 101 4.85 -15.68 5.07
C PHE A 101 3.99 -16.36 4.01
N ASN A 102 4.09 -17.68 3.85
CA ASN A 102 3.17 -18.46 3.00
C ASN A 102 1.74 -18.49 3.56
N ASP A 103 1.58 -18.25 4.86
CA ASP A 103 0.32 -18.16 5.59
C ASP A 103 -0.22 -16.73 5.64
N VAL A 104 0.41 -15.78 4.96
CA VAL A 104 -0.02 -14.38 4.86
C VAL A 104 -0.50 -14.13 3.43
N LEU A 105 -1.64 -13.45 3.27
CA LEU A 105 -2.11 -13.08 1.94
C LEU A 105 -1.11 -12.13 1.27
N HIS A 106 -0.62 -12.50 0.09
CA HIS A 106 0.34 -11.66 -0.62
C HIS A 106 -0.37 -10.44 -1.26
N PRO A 107 0.18 -9.21 -1.20
CA PRO A 107 -0.49 -7.98 -1.67
C PRO A 107 -0.79 -7.93 -3.18
N CYS A 108 -0.21 -8.84 -3.95
CA CYS A 108 -0.35 -8.93 -5.40
C CYS A 108 -1.27 -10.08 -5.85
N GLU A 109 -1.89 -10.81 -4.92
CA GLU A 109 -2.75 -11.94 -5.26
C GLU A 109 -3.91 -11.54 -6.18
N ASN A 110 -4.32 -12.47 -7.05
CA ASN A 110 -5.34 -12.17 -8.05
C ASN A 110 -6.71 -11.93 -7.42
N ASP A 111 -7.04 -12.68 -6.37
CA ASP A 111 -8.27 -12.61 -5.58
C ASP A 111 -8.22 -11.58 -4.44
N PHE A 112 -7.19 -10.73 -4.38
CA PHE A 112 -6.97 -9.82 -3.25
C PHE A 112 -8.17 -8.89 -2.98
N GLU A 113 -8.70 -8.25 -4.02
CA GLU A 113 -9.82 -7.30 -3.89
C GLU A 113 -11.14 -7.98 -3.54
N ASP A 114 -11.31 -9.25 -3.91
CA ASP A 114 -12.48 -10.05 -3.57
C ASP A 114 -12.46 -10.51 -2.11
N ARG A 115 -11.26 -10.70 -1.56
CA ARG A 115 -11.04 -11.15 -0.18
C ARG A 115 -11.09 -10.00 0.82
N LEU A 116 -10.40 -8.89 0.51
CA LEU A 116 -10.28 -7.75 1.42
C LEU A 116 -11.38 -6.71 1.19
N GLN A 117 -12.37 -6.71 2.07
CA GLN A 117 -13.42 -5.70 2.12
C GLN A 117 -12.98 -4.51 2.99
N TYR A 118 -13.44 -3.31 2.62
CA TYR A 118 -13.34 -2.15 3.48
C TYR A 118 -14.74 -1.69 3.87
N ILE A 119 -14.99 -1.57 5.19
CA ILE A 119 -16.29 -1.21 5.74
C ILE A 119 -16.07 -0.17 6.84
N LYS A 120 -16.51 1.07 6.60
CA LYS A 120 -16.58 2.15 7.61
C LYS A 120 -15.27 2.37 8.40
N GLY A 121 -14.14 2.33 7.72
CA GLY A 121 -12.81 2.54 8.33
C GLY A 121 -12.07 1.25 8.67
N GLU A 122 -12.69 0.08 8.55
CA GLU A 122 -12.08 -1.21 8.88
C GLU A 122 -11.85 -2.07 7.64
N TYR A 123 -10.79 -2.87 7.67
CA TYR A 123 -10.48 -3.91 6.71
C TYR A 123 -11.02 -5.24 7.22
N ARG A 124 -11.88 -5.91 6.46
CA ARG A 124 -12.57 -7.13 6.88
C ARG A 124 -12.46 -8.18 5.78
N PHE A 125 -12.55 -9.45 6.17
CA PHE A 125 -12.79 -10.53 5.22
C PHE A 125 -14.30 -10.63 4.95
N LYS A 126 -14.67 -11.29 3.85
CA LYS A 126 -16.07 -11.51 3.51
C LYS A 126 -16.77 -12.32 4.61
N GLU A 127 -18.01 -11.95 4.95
CA GLU A 127 -18.76 -12.69 5.98
C GLU A 127 -18.84 -14.20 5.64
N ASN A 128 -18.73 -15.04 6.66
CA ASN A 128 -18.75 -16.50 6.57
C ASN A 128 -17.58 -17.13 5.80
N THR A 129 -16.46 -16.42 5.63
CA THR A 129 -15.20 -17.02 5.15
C THR A 129 -14.19 -17.13 6.28
N ASP A 130 -13.57 -18.30 6.45
CA ASP A 130 -12.37 -18.44 7.29
C ASP A 130 -11.13 -18.15 6.45
N ASP A 131 -10.79 -16.87 6.35
CA ASP A 131 -9.62 -16.41 5.60
C ASP A 131 -8.45 -16.10 6.54
N THR A 132 -7.79 -17.16 7.00
CA THR A 132 -6.63 -17.06 7.89
C THR A 132 -5.50 -16.25 7.24
N LYS A 133 -5.28 -16.36 5.93
CA LYS A 133 -4.22 -15.61 5.23
C LYS A 133 -4.47 -14.11 5.24
N LEU A 134 -5.70 -13.69 4.99
CA LEU A 134 -6.07 -12.29 5.05
C LEU A 134 -6.06 -11.76 6.48
N SER A 135 -6.54 -12.54 7.46
CA SER A 135 -6.44 -12.19 8.87
C SER A 135 -4.99 -11.93 9.29
N ASN A 136 -4.08 -12.81 8.86
CA ASN A 136 -2.65 -12.65 9.06
C ASN A 136 -2.10 -11.39 8.39
N LEU A 137 -2.52 -11.06 7.15
CA LEU A 137 -2.12 -9.80 6.50
C LEU A 137 -2.60 -8.56 7.27
N ILE A 138 -3.87 -8.54 7.69
CA ILE A 138 -4.46 -7.45 8.47
C ILE A 138 -3.67 -7.23 9.76
N ASN A 139 -3.27 -8.30 10.43
CA ASN A 139 -2.49 -8.24 11.67
C ASN A 139 -1.03 -7.83 11.40
N LEU A 140 -0.38 -8.43 10.41
CA LEU A 140 1.01 -8.14 10.03
C LEU A 140 1.22 -6.65 9.72
N LEU A 141 0.26 -6.02 9.06
CA LEU A 141 0.32 -4.60 8.67
C LEU A 141 -0.41 -3.68 9.65
N ASP A 142 -0.96 -4.21 10.75
CA ASP A 142 -1.79 -3.48 11.71
C ASP A 142 -2.87 -2.65 11.01
N LEU A 143 -3.56 -3.19 10.00
CA LEU A 143 -4.47 -2.41 9.17
C LEU A 143 -5.63 -1.85 10.00
N ASN A 144 -6.09 -2.61 11.00
CA ASN A 144 -7.20 -2.29 11.90
C ASN A 144 -6.78 -1.81 13.29
N LEU A 145 -5.55 -1.31 13.43
CA LEU A 145 -5.17 -0.63 14.67
C LEU A 145 -6.17 0.52 14.95
N PRO A 146 -6.72 0.67 16.18
CA PRO A 146 -7.78 1.63 16.48
C PRO A 146 -7.49 3.05 15.99
N GLU A 147 -6.26 3.55 16.18
CA GLU A 147 -5.89 4.89 15.74
C GLU A 147 -5.89 5.03 14.20
N LYS A 148 -5.60 3.96 13.46
CA LYS A 148 -5.67 3.98 11.99
C LYS A 148 -7.12 3.96 11.50
N ILE A 149 -8.00 3.22 12.16
CA ILE A 149 -9.44 3.21 11.87
C ILE A 149 -10.00 4.62 12.03
N GLU A 150 -9.74 5.25 13.17
CA GLU A 150 -10.24 6.60 13.46
C GLU A 150 -9.66 7.64 12.51
N ARG A 151 -8.37 7.56 12.16
CA ARG A 151 -7.78 8.44 11.14
C ARG A 151 -8.46 8.32 9.77
N ARG A 152 -8.77 7.10 9.33
CA ARG A 152 -9.50 6.87 8.07
C ARG A 152 -10.89 7.48 8.12
N LYS A 153 -11.65 7.23 9.19
CA LYS A 153 -13.00 7.81 9.37
C LYS A 153 -12.95 9.34 9.38
N LEU A 154 -12.03 9.93 10.13
CA LEU A 154 -11.87 11.39 10.20
C LEU A 154 -11.49 11.99 8.84
N TYR A 155 -10.59 11.34 8.10
CA TYR A 155 -10.21 11.75 6.76
C TYR A 155 -11.41 11.72 5.81
N ILE A 156 -12.14 10.60 5.73
CA ILE A 156 -13.32 10.46 4.87
C ILE A 156 -14.41 11.47 5.23
N ASN A 157 -14.70 11.65 6.53
CA ASN A 157 -15.70 12.62 6.98
C ASN A 157 -15.30 14.06 6.65
N ARG A 158 -14.00 14.37 6.69
CA ARG A 158 -13.49 15.66 6.23
C ARG A 158 -13.72 15.85 4.74
N LYS A 159 -13.38 14.85 3.92
CA LYS A 159 -13.60 14.91 2.46
C LYS A 159 -15.09 15.04 2.10
N LYS A 160 -15.99 14.34 2.79
CA LYS A 160 -17.45 14.50 2.62
C LYS A 160 -17.89 15.97 2.85
N ARG A 161 -17.45 16.59 3.97
CA ARG A 161 -17.75 18.00 4.26
C ARG A 161 -17.11 18.97 3.28
N GLU A 162 -15.88 18.72 2.85
CA GLU A 162 -15.21 19.55 1.84
C GLU A 162 -16.00 19.51 0.53
N ILE A 163 -16.38 18.33 0.03
CA ILE A 163 -17.20 18.17 -1.18
C ILE A 163 -18.52 18.97 -1.07
N GLU A 164 -19.22 18.86 0.06
CA GLU A 164 -20.45 19.64 0.33
C GLU A 164 -20.19 21.15 0.32
N ASN A 165 -19.13 21.61 0.97
CA ASN A 165 -18.79 23.04 1.05
C ASN A 165 -18.38 23.64 -0.30
N PHE A 166 -17.65 22.88 -1.12
CA PHE A 166 -17.26 23.32 -2.47
C PHE A 166 -18.41 23.20 -3.48
N GLY A 167 -19.45 22.42 -3.18
CA GLY A 167 -20.58 22.19 -4.09
C GLY A 167 -20.20 21.43 -5.37
N LEU A 168 -19.13 20.65 -5.33
CA LEU A 168 -18.63 19.89 -6.48
C LEU A 168 -19.15 18.44 -6.48
N SER A 169 -19.13 17.81 -7.65
CA SER A 169 -19.21 16.35 -7.73
C SER A 169 -18.00 15.72 -7.02
N LYS A 170 -18.12 14.46 -6.59
CA LYS A 170 -17.03 13.76 -5.93
C LYS A 170 -15.83 13.63 -6.89
N GLU A 171 -16.10 13.31 -8.14
CA GLU A 171 -15.15 13.19 -9.23
C GLU A 171 -14.38 14.50 -9.45
N ASP A 172 -15.08 15.62 -9.60
CA ASP A 172 -14.44 16.91 -9.88
C ASP A 172 -13.68 17.44 -8.67
N PHE A 173 -14.19 17.21 -7.46
CA PHE A 173 -13.47 17.54 -6.23
C PHE A 173 -12.13 16.79 -6.14
N PHE A 174 -12.11 15.47 -6.39
CA PHE A 174 -10.87 14.70 -6.33
C PHE A 174 -9.93 15.02 -7.50
N LYS A 175 -10.43 15.33 -8.70
CA LYS A 175 -9.58 15.84 -9.80
C LYS A 175 -8.88 17.14 -9.41
N MET A 176 -9.63 18.10 -8.88
CA MET A 176 -9.10 19.38 -8.39
C MET A 176 -8.06 19.14 -7.30
N LEU A 177 -8.35 18.30 -6.31
CA LEU A 177 -7.40 18.01 -5.24
C LEU A 177 -6.11 17.34 -5.75
N ILE A 178 -6.21 16.43 -6.72
CA ILE A 178 -5.04 15.77 -7.34
C ILE A 178 -4.22 16.77 -8.16
N SER A 179 -4.87 17.68 -8.90
CA SER A 179 -4.17 18.69 -9.70
C SER A 179 -3.48 19.73 -8.82
N ASP A 180 -4.08 20.07 -7.69
CA ASP A 180 -3.55 21.07 -6.76
C ASP A 180 -2.42 20.48 -5.89
N ASP A 181 -2.69 19.35 -5.24
CA ASP A 181 -1.73 18.65 -4.36
C ASP A 181 -2.13 17.18 -4.13
N VAL A 182 -1.54 16.28 -4.92
CA VAL A 182 -1.73 14.83 -4.78
C VAL A 182 -1.34 14.30 -3.38
N SER A 183 -0.47 14.97 -2.64
CA SER A 183 -0.08 14.57 -1.28
C SER A 183 -1.23 14.71 -0.26
N GLY A 184 -2.25 15.51 -0.61
CA GLY A 184 -3.50 15.63 0.11
C GLY A 184 -4.36 14.36 0.07
N ILE A 185 -4.06 13.42 -0.84
CA ILE A 185 -4.76 12.14 -0.97
C ILE A 185 -4.17 11.10 -0.01
N LYS A 186 -5.06 10.43 0.74
CA LYS A 186 -4.71 9.35 1.66
C LYS A 186 -5.78 8.25 1.63
N TYR A 187 -5.38 7.02 1.94
CA TYR A 187 -6.29 5.89 2.14
C TYR A 187 -7.11 5.59 0.87
N LEU A 188 -6.41 5.25 -0.21
CA LEU A 188 -6.97 5.03 -1.55
C LEU A 188 -8.18 4.08 -1.52
N ARG A 189 -8.06 2.91 -0.88
CA ARG A 189 -9.19 1.97 -0.72
C ARG A 189 -10.38 2.60 0.02
N SER A 190 -10.13 3.41 1.04
CA SER A 190 -11.20 4.10 1.76
C SER A 190 -11.94 5.11 0.89
N ILE A 191 -11.22 5.85 0.03
CA ILE A 191 -11.84 6.77 -0.93
C ILE A 191 -12.69 5.97 -1.92
N GLN A 192 -12.13 4.88 -2.45
CA GLN A 192 -12.79 4.06 -3.46
C GLN A 192 -14.14 3.53 -2.97
N GLU A 193 -14.18 2.93 -1.79
CA GLU A 193 -15.41 2.35 -1.26
C GLU A 193 -16.42 3.41 -0.75
N GLU A 194 -15.95 4.51 -0.14
CA GLU A 194 -16.86 5.50 0.47
C GLU A 194 -17.43 6.50 -0.54
N PHE A 195 -16.72 6.73 -1.64
CA PHE A 195 -17.14 7.65 -2.71
C PHE A 195 -17.61 6.93 -3.97
N ASN A 196 -17.38 5.62 -4.09
CA ASN A 196 -17.60 4.82 -5.31
C ASN A 196 -16.80 5.35 -6.50
N LEU A 197 -15.50 5.58 -6.26
CA LEU A 197 -14.57 6.19 -7.23
C LEU A 197 -13.33 5.35 -7.42
N ASN A 198 -12.89 5.14 -8.66
CA ASN A 198 -11.57 4.58 -8.89
C ASN A 198 -10.49 5.68 -8.79
N ILE A 199 -10.18 6.08 -7.55
CA ILE A 199 -9.20 7.15 -7.27
C ILE A 199 -7.81 6.83 -7.83
N TRP A 200 -7.46 5.54 -7.94
CA TRP A 200 -6.17 5.12 -8.46
C TRP A 200 -5.98 5.52 -9.93
N GLU A 201 -7.01 5.37 -10.76
CA GLU A 201 -6.97 5.75 -12.18
C GLU A 201 -7.00 7.27 -12.39
N MET A 202 -7.44 8.03 -11.38
CA MET A 202 -7.45 9.49 -11.44
C MET A 202 -6.06 10.10 -11.18
N ILE A 203 -5.19 9.38 -10.46
CA ILE A 203 -3.85 9.86 -10.11
C ILE A 203 -2.91 9.60 -11.29
N PRO A 204 -2.19 10.61 -11.82
CA PRO A 204 -1.21 10.40 -12.88
C PRO A 204 0.00 9.60 -12.37
N GLU A 205 0.69 8.91 -13.28
CA GLU A 205 2.02 8.41 -12.95
C GLU A 205 2.96 9.58 -12.62
N THR A 206 3.85 9.39 -11.66
CA THR A 206 4.88 10.39 -11.38
C THR A 206 5.91 10.39 -12.50
N ASN A 207 6.26 11.58 -13.00
CA ASN A 207 7.23 11.74 -14.08
C ASN A 207 8.61 11.23 -13.68
#